data_AF-A0A800G153-F1
#
_entry.id   AF-A0A800G153-F1
#
_cell.length_a   1.000
_cell.length_b   1.000
_cell.length_c   1.000
_cell.angle_alpha   90.00
_cell.angle_beta   90.00
_cell.angle_gamma   90.00
#
_symmetry.space_group_name_H-M   'P 1'
#
loop_
_entity.id
_entity.type
_entity.pdbx_description
1 polymer ?
#
loop_
_entity_poly.entity_id
_entity_poly.type
_entity_poly.pdbx_seq_one_letter_code
_entity_poly.pdbx_strand_id
1 'polypeptide(L)' 'MRDPARFDALELDLRLGCRATALDATAHMITLEDGSTLAFDGLLIATGAAPRKLPPAG' A
#
# COMPACT_ATOMS: atom_id res chain seq x y z
N MET A 1 -6.27 -19.48 3.51
CA MET A 1 -6.26 -18.20 2.76
C MET A 1 -7.70 -17.70 2.70
N ARG A 2 -8.00 -16.41 2.93
CA ARG A 2 -9.39 -15.92 2.92
C ARG A 2 -9.97 -15.98 1.50
N ASP A 3 -11.27 -16.24 1.41
CA ASP A 3 -12.02 -16.31 0.15
C ASP A 3 -11.99 -14.95 -0.58
N PRO A 4 -11.48 -14.89 -1.83
CA PRO A 4 -11.49 -13.67 -2.65
C PRO A 4 -12.91 -13.10 -2.86
N ALA A 5 -13.94 -13.95 -2.93
CA ALA A 5 -15.32 -13.54 -3.17
C ALA A 5 -15.88 -12.61 -2.09
N ARG A 6 -15.24 -12.57 -0.90
CA ARG A 6 -15.62 -11.64 0.17
C ARG A 6 -15.26 -10.18 -0.13
N PHE A 7 -14.27 -9.92 -0.98
CA PHE A 7 -13.89 -8.55 -1.34
C PHE A 7 -14.76 -7.98 -2.47
N ASP A 8 -15.29 -8.84 -3.34
CA ASP A 8 -16.17 -8.44 -4.44
C ASP A 8 -17.45 -7.76 -3.94
N ALA A 9 -18.01 -8.24 -2.82
CA ALA A 9 -19.18 -7.66 -2.18
C ALA A 9 -18.93 -6.29 -1.49
N LEU A 10 -17.67 -5.86 -1.39
CA LEU A 10 -17.29 -4.61 -0.72
C LEU A 10 -17.04 -3.44 -1.69
N GLU A 11 -17.20 -3.66 -3.00
CA GLU A 11 -17.02 -2.63 -4.04
C GLU A 11 -15.68 -1.88 -3.95
N LEU A 12 -14.61 -2.62 -3.64
CA LEU A 12 -13.27 -2.06 -3.48
C LEU A 12 -12.55 -1.96 -4.83
N ASP A 13 -11.86 -0.84 -5.07
CA ASP A 13 -10.77 -0.78 -6.04
C ASP A 13 -9.51 -1.44 -5.45
N LEU A 14 -9.51 -2.78 -5.41
CA LEU A 14 -8.42 -3.56 -4.84
C LEU A 14 -7.25 -3.71 -5.84
N ARG A 15 -6.14 -3.03 -5.55
CA ARG A 15 -4.92 -3.05 -6.37
C ARG A 15 -3.82 -3.91 -5.75
N LEU A 16 -3.79 -5.19 -6.10
CA LEU A 16 -2.72 -6.11 -5.68
C LEU A 16 -1.48 -5.94 -6.56
N GLY A 17 -0.30 -6.26 -6.01
CA GLY A 17 0.97 -6.11 -6.72
C GLY A 17 1.32 -4.64 -7.04
N CYS A 18 0.67 -3.69 -6.37
CA CYS A 18 0.85 -2.26 -6.55
C CYS A 18 1.47 -1.66 -5.28
N ARG A 19 2.75 -1.26 -5.37
CA ARG A 19 3.46 -0.65 -4.24
C ARG A 19 3.32 0.88 -4.27
N ALA A 20 2.87 1.46 -3.16
CA ALA A 20 3.03 2.89 -2.88
C ALA A 20 4.49 3.19 -2.49
N THR A 21 5.08 4.21 -3.10
CA THR A 21 6.51 4.57 -2.97
C THR A 21 6.73 5.94 -2.36
N ALA A 22 5.78 6.87 -2.51
CA ALA A 22 5.82 8.18 -1.87
C ALA A 22 4.43 8.65 -1.44
N LEU A 23 4.41 9.49 -0.42
CA LEU A 23 3.24 10.19 0.10
C LEU A 23 3.55 11.70 0.11
N ASP A 24 2.76 12.48 -0.62
CA ASP A 24 2.64 13.92 -0.42
C ASP A 24 1.37 14.20 0.38
N ALA A 25 1.54 14.39 1.68
CA ALA A 25 0.43 14.67 2.59
C ALA A 25 -0.12 16.09 2.46
N THR A 26 0.60 17.02 1.81
CA THR A 26 0.11 18.39 1.59
C THR A 26 -0.77 18.45 0.35
N ALA A 27 -0.33 17.81 -0.73
CA ALA A 27 -1.09 17.70 -1.96
C ALA A 27 -2.16 16.59 -1.92
N HIS A 28 -2.16 15.76 -0.87
CA HIS A 28 -3.02 14.59 -0.73
C HIS A 28 -2.85 13.58 -1.88
N MET A 29 -1.59 13.25 -2.19
CA MET A 29 -1.23 12.36 -3.31
C MET A 29 -0.35 11.19 -2.87
N ILE A 30 -0.59 10.01 -3.42
CA ILE A 30 0.31 8.85 -3.36
C ILE A 30 0.98 8.66 -4.71
N THR A 31 2.28 8.38 -4.72
CA THR A 31 2.99 7.90 -5.90
C THR A 31 3.14 6.38 -5.83
N LEU A 32 2.89 5.70 -6.95
CA LEU A 32 3.02 4.27 -7.11
C LEU A 32 4.35 3.90 -7.78
N GLU A 33 4.74 2.63 -7.71
CA GLU A 33 6.03 2.17 -8.25
C GLU A 33 6.16 2.30 -9.77
N ASP A 34 5.04 2.37 -10.50
CA ASP A 34 5.00 2.62 -11.94
C ASP A 34 5.11 4.13 -12.29
N GLY A 35 5.21 5.01 -11.29
CA GLY A 35 5.28 6.46 -11.44
C GLY A 35 3.92 7.15 -11.55
N SER A 36 2.81 6.40 -11.59
CA SER A 36 1.47 6.97 -11.55
C SER A 36 1.14 7.53 -10.16
N THR A 37 0.11 8.38 -10.08
CA THR A 37 -0.29 9.02 -8.83
C THR A 37 -1.78 8.87 -8.55
N LEU A 38 -2.15 8.84 -7.27
CA LEU A 38 -3.52 8.76 -6.79
C LEU A 38 -3.80 9.87 -5.78
N ALA A 39 -4.88 10.61 -6.02
CA ALA A 39 -5.41 11.57 -5.05
C ALA A 39 -6.23 10.85 -3.97
N PHE A 40 -6.29 11.42 -2.77
CA PHE A 40 -7.14 10.92 -1.70
C PHE A 40 -7.77 12.06 -0.88
N ASP A 41 -8.95 11.82 -0.32
CA ASP A 41 -9.54 12.72 0.67
C ASP A 41 -9.13 12.33 2.10
N GLY A 42 -8.95 11.03 2.35
CA GLY A 42 -8.46 10.47 3.61
C GLY A 42 -7.49 9.31 3.36
N LEU A 43 -6.51 9.16 4.26
CA LEU A 43 -5.45 8.17 4.14
C LEU A 43 -5.33 7.32 5.40
N LEU A 44 -5.32 5.99 5.21
CA LEU A 44 -4.99 5.02 6.25
C LEU A 44 -3.68 4.31 5.90
N ILE A 45 -2.67 4.45 6.75
CA ILE A 45 -1.42 3.72 6.63
C ILE A 45 -1.53 2.39 7.37
N ALA A 46 -1.50 1.29 6.62
CA ALA A 46 -1.61 -0.08 7.14
C ALA A 46 -0.48 -0.99 6.61
N THR A 47 0.71 -0.44 6.39
CA THR A 47 1.86 -1.15 5.77
C THR A 47 2.52 -2.19 6.67
N GLY A 48 2.10 -2.32 7.94
CA GLY A 48 2.74 -3.18 8.92
C GLY A 48 4.20 -2.78 9.17
N ALA A 49 5.06 -3.77 9.41
CA ALA A 49 6.49 -3.58 9.64
C ALA A 49 7.32 -4.64 8.89
N ALA A 50 8.58 -4.32 8.60
CA ALA A 50 9.55 -5.27 8.04
C ALA A 50 10.48 -5.81 9.15
N PRO A 51 10.81 -7.11 9.15
CA PRO A 51 11.79 -7.66 10.09
C PRO A 51 13.15 -6.96 9.99
N ARG A 52 13.80 -6.74 11.15
CA ARG A 52 15.18 -6.20 11.18
C ARG A 52 16.14 -7.25 10.63
N LYS A 53 16.92 -6.88 9.61
CA LYS A 53 18.04 -7.71 9.15
C LYS A 53 19.18 -7.62 10.17
N LEU A 54 19.58 -8.75 10.73
CA LEU A 54 20.78 -8.87 11.56
C LEU A 54 22.00 -8.98 10.64
N PRO A 55 23.15 -8.37 10.99
CA PRO A 55 24.40 -8.69 10.30
C PRO A 55 24.74 -10.18 10.51
N PRO A 56 25.49 -10.81 9.58
CA PRO A 56 25.96 -12.17 9.77
C PRO A 56 26.80 -12.27 11.06
N ALA A 57 26.71 -13.42 11.74
CA ALA A 57 27.62 -13.71 12.84
C ALA A 57 29.04 -13.74 12.27
N GLY A 58 29.96 -12.99 12.91
CA GLY A 58 31.38 -13.03 12.57
C GLY A 58 32.00 -14.40 12.85
#